data_AF-A0A2W6BKP6-F1
#
_entry.id   AF-A0A2W6BKP6-F1
#
_cell.length_a   1.000
_cell.length_b   1.000
_cell.length_c   1.000
_cell.angle_alpha   90.00
_cell.angle_beta   90.00
_cell.angle_gamma   90.00
#
_symmetry.space_group_name_H-M   'P 1'
#
loop_
_entity.id
_entity.type
_entity.pdbx_description
1 polymer ?
#
loop_
_entity_poly.entity_id
_entity_poly.type
_entity_poly.pdbx_seq_one_letter_code
_entity_poly.pdbx_strand_id
1 'polypeptide(L)' 'MSATIVTVTPDQLEAERARILSRLEITAEEIARRAQEYTLTAEQAEKWGRLRQIAFLLGDR' A
#
# COMPACT_ATOMS: atom_id res chain seq x y z
N MET A 1 -9.04 -25.47 4.30
CA MET A 1 -8.76 -24.23 3.55
C MET A 1 -7.54 -24.49 2.69
N SER A 2 -7.63 -24.36 1.37
CA SER A 2 -6.46 -24.43 0.49
C SER A 2 -5.87 -23.02 0.37
N ALA A 3 -4.58 -22.86 0.68
CA ALA A 3 -3.92 -21.57 0.49
C ALA A 3 -3.47 -21.47 -0.97
N THR A 4 -3.97 -20.48 -1.70
CA THR A 4 -3.49 -20.18 -3.05
C THR A 4 -2.20 -19.38 -2.94
N ILE A 5 -1.09 -19.96 -3.40
CA ILE A 5 0.16 -19.22 -3.56
C ILE A 5 0.07 -18.44 -4.87
N VAL A 6 0.15 -17.12 -4.78
CA VAL A 6 0.18 -16.22 -5.94
C VAL A 6 1.59 -15.67 -6.06
N THR A 7 2.20 -15.86 -7.23
CA THR A 7 3.45 -15.18 -7.58
C THR A 7 3.09 -13.80 -8.12
N VAL A 8 3.53 -12.75 -7.43
CA VAL A 8 3.41 -11.36 -7.87
C VAL A 8 4.77 -10.85 -8.33
N THR A 9 4.82 -10.18 -9.46
CA THR A 9 6.04 -9.54 -9.96
C THR A 9 6.23 -8.15 -9.34
N PRO A 10 7.46 -7.61 -9.32
CA PRO A 10 7.70 -6.24 -8.89
C PRO A 10 6.83 -5.22 -9.65
N ASP A 11 6.70 -5.35 -10.97
CA ASP A 11 5.86 -4.45 -11.79
C ASP A 11 4.38 -4.51 -11.38
N GLN A 12 3.88 -5.67 -10.97
CA GLN A 12 2.50 -5.80 -10.51
C GLN A 12 2.29 -5.13 -9.15
N LEU A 13 3.27 -5.22 -8.25
CA LEU A 13 3.27 -4.55 -6.96
C LEU A 13 3.33 -3.03 -7.13
N GLU A 14 4.18 -2.56 -8.04
CA GLU A 14 4.29 -1.16 -8.44
C GLU A 14 2.97 -0.62 -9.02
N ALA A 15 2.35 -1.36 -9.93
CA ALA A 15 1.05 -1.01 -10.49
C ALA A 15 -0.07 -1.02 -9.43
N GLU A 16 0.00 -1.90 -8.44
CA GLU A 16 -0.94 -1.93 -7.32
C GLU A 16 -0.74 -0.72 -6.40
N ARG A 17 0.51 -0.37 -6.07
CA ARG A 17 0.87 0.85 -5.32
C ARG A 17 0.29 2.09 -5.99
N ALA A 18 0.51 2.24 -7.29
CA ALA A 18 -0.02 3.35 -8.08
C ALA A 18 -1.55 3.41 -8.07
N ARG A 19 -2.23 2.25 -8.23
CA ARG A 19 -3.70 2.16 -8.18
C ARG A 19 -4.27 2.58 -6.82
N ILE A 20 -3.65 2.16 -5.72
CA ILE A 20 -4.09 2.52 -4.37
C ILE A 20 -3.98 4.04 -4.16
N LEU A 21 -2.82 4.62 -4.48
CA LEU A 21 -2.58 6.05 -4.31
C LEU A 21 -3.49 6.91 -5.20
N SER A 22 -3.69 6.49 -6.45
CA SER A 22 -4.61 7.17 -7.37
C SER A 22 -6.06 7.13 -6.88
N ARG A 23 -6.53 5.99 -6.33
CA ARG A 23 -7.89 5.87 -5.79
C ARG A 23 -8.13 6.77 -4.58
N LEU A 24 -7.10 6.93 -3.75
CA LEU A 24 -7.17 7.79 -2.56
C LEU A 24 -6.91 9.26 -2.88
N GLU A 25 -6.58 9.59 -4.13
CA GLU A 25 -6.20 10.94 -4.59
C GLU A 25 -5.11 11.56 -3.71
N ILE A 26 -4.12 10.75 -3.32
CA ILE A 26 -3.09 11.09 -2.34
C ILE A 26 -1.71 10.61 -2.78
N THR A 27 -0.67 11.31 -2.35
CA THR A 27 0.72 10.86 -2.57
C THR A 27 1.15 9.86 -1.50
N ALA A 28 2.20 9.08 -1.80
CA ALA A 28 2.81 8.17 -0.83
C ALA A 28 3.34 8.91 0.41
N GLU A 29 3.92 10.09 0.21
CA GLU A 29 4.43 10.94 1.30
C GLU A 29 3.29 11.44 2.21
N GLU A 30 2.20 11.91 1.61
CA GLU A 30 1.07 12.44 2.38
C GLU A 30 0.35 11.35 3.19
N ILE A 31 0.16 10.15 2.65
CA ILE A 31 -0.42 9.05 3.44
C ILE A 31 0.53 8.59 4.56
N ALA A 32 1.85 8.60 4.33
CA ALA A 32 2.83 8.30 5.36
C ALA A 32 2.82 9.35 6.48
N ARG A 33 2.75 10.64 6.14
CA ARG A 33 2.62 11.74 7.11
C ARG A 33 1.36 11.57 7.96
N ARG A 34 0.20 11.33 7.33
CA ARG A 34 -1.07 11.08 8.06
C ARG A 34 -1.01 9.85 8.97
N ALA A 35 -0.28 8.81 8.57
CA ALA A 35 -0.07 7.64 9.41
C ALA A 35 0.73 7.98 10.68
N GLN A 36 1.77 8.81 10.56
CA GLN A 36 2.57 9.27 11.70
C GLN A 36 1.78 10.18 12.64
N GLU A 37 0.86 10.99 12.08
CA GLU A 37 0.00 11.89 12.83
C GLU A 37 -1.27 11.23 13.39
N TYR A 38 -1.49 9.94 13.12
CA TYR A 38 -2.72 9.22 13.49
C TYR A 38 -4.01 9.84 12.92
N THR A 39 -3.93 10.43 11.72
CA THR A 39 -5.04 11.16 11.06
C THR A 39 -5.63 10.41 9.85
N LEU A 40 -5.32 9.13 9.68
CA LEU A 40 -5.88 8.30 8.61
C LEU A 40 -7.39 8.05 8.82
N THR A 41 -8.18 8.16 7.76
CA THR A 41 -9.52 7.59 7.73
C THR A 41 -9.46 6.06 7.80
N ALA A 42 -10.59 5.39 8.06
CA ALA A 42 -10.64 3.92 8.08
C ALA A 42 -10.20 3.30 6.74
N GLU A 43 -10.63 3.85 5.61
CA GLU A 43 -10.20 3.39 4.27
C GLU A 43 -8.69 3.61 4.09
N GLN A 44 -8.18 4.78 4.50
CA GLN A 44 -6.75 5.07 4.40
C GLN A 44 -5.92 4.15 5.29
N ALA A 45 -6.39 3.78 6.48
CA ALA A 45 -5.69 2.85 7.37
C ALA A 45 -5.58 1.44 6.78
N GLU A 46 -6.65 0.93 6.16
CA GLU A 46 -6.64 -0.34 5.44
C GLU A 46 -5.63 -0.32 4.28
N LYS A 47 -5.69 0.72 3.44
CA LYS A 47 -4.81 0.87 2.28
C LYS A 47 -3.37 1.13 2.68
N TRP A 48 -3.13 1.86 3.76
CA TRP A 48 -1.79 2.05 4.32
C TRP A 48 -1.17 0.72 4.74
N GLY A 49 -1.94 -0.17 5.38
CA GLY A 49 -1.49 -1.53 5.68
C GLY A 49 -1.05 -2.29 4.42
N ARG A 50 -1.82 -2.18 3.34
CA ARG A 50 -1.48 -2.81 2.06
C ARG A 50 -0.22 -2.19 1.40
N LEU A 51 -0.10 -0.87 1.42
CA LEU A 51 1.08 -0.16 0.91
C LEU A 51 2.36 -0.57 1.64
N ARG A 52 2.29 -0.75 2.97
CA ARG A 52 3.43 -1.26 3.75
C ARG A 52 3.82 -2.69 3.39
N GLN A 53 2.85 -3.56 3.10
CA GLN A 53 3.14 -4.91 2.61
C GLN A 53 3.83 -4.87 1.24
N ILE A 54 3.34 -4.02 0.33
CA ILE A 54 3.95 -3.83 -0.99
C ILE A 54 5.40 -3.34 -0.85
N ALA A 55 5.63 -2.30 -0.04
CA ALA A 55 6.96 -1.78 0.23
C ALA A 55 7.92 -2.87 0.76
N PHE A 56 7.47 -3.68 1.72
CA PHE A 56 8.23 -4.80 2.23
C PHE A 56 8.60 -5.83 1.15
N LEU A 57 7.66 -6.17 0.26
CA LEU A 57 7.90 -7.13 -0.83
C LEU A 57 8.84 -6.58 -1.91
N LEU A 58 8.83 -5.27 -2.14
CA LEU A 58 9.74 -4.58 -3.05
C LEU A 58 11.14 -4.36 -2.44
N GLY A 59 11.27 -4.47 -1.13
CA GLY A 59 12.51 -4.14 -0.41
C GLY A 59 12.70 -2.64 -0.18
N ASP A 60 11.63 -1.85 -0.31
CA ASP A 60 11.63 -0.42 -0.02
C ASP A 60 11.77 -0.21 1.51
N ARG A 61 12.54 0.81 1.91
CA ARG A 61 12.75 1.19 3.33
C ARG A 61 11.88 2.37 3.74
#